data_AF-A0A1B9GHG5-F1
#
_entry.id   AF-A0A1B9GHG5-F1
#
_cell.length_a   1.000
_cell.length_b   1.000
_cell.length_c   1.000
_cell.angle_alpha   90.00
_cell.angle_beta   90.00
_cell.angle_gamma   90.00
#
_symmetry.space_group_name_H-M   'P 1'
#
loop_
_entity.id
_entity.type
_entity.pdbx_description
1 polymer ?
#
loop_
_entity_poly.entity_id
_entity_poly.type
_entity_poly.pdbx_seq_one_letter_code
_entity_poly.pdbx_strand_id
1 'polypeptide(L)' 'MSTIYRNLQRMAHESPVIFWSLAIGFSGPALVLVVPPIRKSLGYKQAERIPTTFPVPNRPRRAVSGYEDP' A
#
# COMPACT_ATOMS: atom_id res chain seq x y z
N MET A 1 -28.38 -4.49 -20.59
CA MET A 1 -27.79 -5.10 -19.37
C MET A 1 -27.99 -6.61 -19.25
N SER A 2 -29.17 -7.18 -19.57
CA SER A 2 -29.44 -8.62 -19.42
C SER A 2 -28.48 -9.54 -20.20
N THR A 3 -28.04 -9.14 -21.39
CA THR A 3 -27.12 -9.92 -22.23
C THR A 3 -25.71 -10.02 -21.62
N ILE A 4 -25.20 -8.92 -21.03
CA ILE A 4 -23.86 -8.89 -20.43
C ILE A 4 -23.82 -9.81 -19.20
N TYR A 5 -24.82 -9.71 -18.32
CA TYR A 5 -24.93 -10.57 -17.15
C TYR A 5 -24.97 -12.05 -17.54
N ARG A 6 -25.80 -12.42 -18.53
CA ARG A 6 -25.92 -13.80 -19.02
C ARG A 6 -24.59 -14.32 -19.59
N ASN A 7 -23.85 -13.48 -20.31
CA ASN A 7 -22.54 -13.85 -20.86
C ASN A 7 -21.49 -14.06 -19.76
N LEU A 8 -21.40 -13.16 -18.78
CA LEU A 8 -20.46 -13.30 -17.65
C LEU A 8 -20.80 -14.54 -16.80
N GLN A 9 -22.09 -14.77 -16.54
CA GLN A 9 -22.56 -15.97 -15.86
C GLN A 9 -22.15 -17.24 -16.63
N ARG A 10 -22.36 -17.26 -17.95
CA ARG A 10 -21.96 -18.38 -18.80
C ARG A 10 -20.44 -18.62 -18.74
N MET A 11 -19.63 -17.57 -18.87
CA MET A 11 -18.16 -17.66 -18.80
C MET A 11 -17.67 -18.17 -17.45
N ALA A 12 -18.34 -17.79 -16.36
CA ALA A 12 -18.02 -18.26 -15.01
C ALA A 12 -18.26 -19.77 -14.84
N HIS A 13 -19.22 -20.36 -15.55
CA HIS A 13 -19.53 -21.79 -15.50
C HIS A 13 -18.77 -22.62 -16.57
N GLU A 14 -18.68 -22.14 -17.80
CA GLU A 14 -18.05 -22.87 -18.92
C GLU A 14 -16.52 -22.80 -18.89
N SER A 15 -15.96 -21.69 -18.38
CA SER A 15 -14.52 -21.40 -18.38
C SER A 15 -14.08 -20.77 -17.05
N PRO A 16 -14.27 -21.46 -15.91
CA PRO A 16 -14.12 -20.87 -14.58
C PRO A 16 -12.71 -20.34 -14.33
N VAL A 17 -11.68 -21.04 -14.82
CA VAL A 17 -10.27 -20.65 -14.62
C VAL A 17 -9.98 -19.28 -15.22
N ILE A 18 -10.42 -19.03 -16.46
CA ILE A 18 -10.16 -17.77 -17.16
C ILE A 18 -10.93 -16.63 -16.48
N PHE A 19 -12.22 -16.86 -16.24
CA PHE A 19 -13.09 -15.85 -15.66
C PHE A 19 -12.61 -15.39 -14.27
N TRP A 20 -12.36 -16.33 -13.36
CA TRP A 20 -11.96 -16.00 -11.99
C TRP A 20 -10.52 -15.50 -11.89
N SER A 21 -9.61 -16.00 -12.74
CA SER A 21 -8.24 -15.45 -12.77
C SER A 21 -8.22 -13.98 -13.14
N LEU A 22 -9.02 -13.57 -14.14
CA LEU A 22 -9.13 -12.17 -14.51
C LEU A 22 -9.88 -11.36 -13.43
N ALA A 23 -10.99 -11.87 -12.90
CA ALA A 23 -11.75 -11.17 -11.87
C ALA A 23 -10.90 -10.88 -10.63
N ILE A 24 -10.18 -11.88 -10.12
CA ILE A 24 -9.29 -11.73 -8.96
C ILE A 24 -8.08 -10.87 -9.34
N GLY A 25 -7.48 -11.11 -10.51
CA GLY A 25 -6.33 -10.35 -11.01
C GLY A 25 -6.62 -8.86 -11.13
N PHE A 26 -7.79 -8.46 -11.63
CA PHE A 26 -8.21 -7.07 -11.72
C PHE A 26 -8.71 -6.50 -10.39
N SER A 27 -9.24 -7.33 -9.49
CA SER A 27 -9.68 -6.87 -8.16
C SER A 27 -8.52 -6.26 -7.36
N GLY A 28 -7.30 -6.81 -7.47
CA GLY A 28 -6.11 -6.30 -6.77
C GLY A 28 -5.79 -4.83 -7.12
N PRO A 29 -5.49 -4.50 -8.39
CA PRO A 29 -5.25 -3.13 -8.82
C PRO A 29 -6.42 -2.19 -8.52
N ALA A 30 -7.67 -2.65 -8.68
CA ALA A 30 -8.84 -1.86 -8.35
C ALA A 30 -8.87 -1.48 -6.85
N LEU A 31 -8.59 -2.44 -5.96
CA LEU A 31 -8.52 -2.18 -4.52
C LEU A 31 -7.34 -1.28 -4.14
N VAL A 32 -6.18 -1.40 -4.80
CA VAL A 32 -5.05 -0.50 -4.58
C VAL A 32 -5.40 0.96 -4.88
N LEU A 33 -6.26 1.22 -5.86
CA LEU A 33 -6.69 2.57 -6.20
C LEU A 33 -7.83 3.07 -5.29
N VAL A 34 -8.78 2.20 -4.95
CA VAL A 34 -10.01 2.59 -4.24
C VAL A 34 -9.85 2.59 -2.72
N VAL A 35 -9.13 1.63 -2.14
CA VAL A 35 -9.06 1.44 -0.68
C VAL A 35 -8.24 2.53 0.04
N PRO A 36 -7.05 2.97 -0.44
CA PRO A 36 -6.26 3.98 0.26
C PRO A 36 -6.97 5.32 0.52
N PRO A 37 -7.69 5.95 -0.42
CA PRO A 37 -8.40 7.20 -0.13
C PRO A 37 -9.51 7.00 0.91
N ILE A 38 -10.24 5.89 0.87
CA ILE A 38 -11.26 5.55 1.88
C ILE A 38 -10.63 5.36 3.26
N ARG A 39 -9.51 4.63 3.35
CA ARG A 39 -8.81 4.46 4.63
C ARG A 39 -8.33 5.79 5.19
N LYS A 40 -7.79 6.68 4.36
CA LYS A 40 -7.37 8.03 4.78
C LYS A 40 -8.54 8.87 5.30
N SER A 41 -9.72 8.80 4.67
CA SER A 41 -10.91 9.52 5.16
C SER A 41 -11.44 8.97 6.49
N LEU A 42 -11.18 7.68 6.78
CA LEU A 42 -11.50 7.05 8.07
C LEU A 42 -10.44 7.30 9.16
N GLY A 43 -9.49 8.21 8.92
CA GLY A 43 -8.48 8.61 9.90
C GLY A 43 -7.23 7.72 9.94
N TYR A 44 -7.10 6.76 9.03
CA TYR A 44 -5.86 5.97 8.93
C TYR A 44 -4.69 6.87 8.50
N LYS A 45 -3.64 6.91 9.33
CA LYS A 45 -2.36 7.57 9.03
C LYS A 45 -1.28 6.51 8.80
N GLN A 46 -0.46 6.74 7.77
CA GLN A 46 0.69 5.87 7.50
C GLN A 46 1.73 6.04 8.61
N ALA A 47 2.35 4.94 9.04
CA ALA A 47 3.46 5.00 9.98
C ALA A 47 4.62 5.83 9.40
N GLU A 48 5.33 6.52 10.29
CA GLU A 48 6.55 7.24 9.93
C GLU A 48 7.63 6.25 9.48
N ARG A 49 8.53 6.71 8.61
CA ARG A 49 9.60 5.88 8.08
C ARG A 49 10.62 5.61 9.18
N ILE A 50 10.91 4.33 9.44
CA ILE A 50 11.95 3.91 10.38
C ILE A 50 13.32 4.40 9.87
N PRO A 51 14.17 4.96 10.75
CA PRO A 51 15.52 5.36 10.37
C PRO A 51 16.34 4.14 9.95
N THR A 52 16.90 4.19 8.74
CA THR A 52 17.79 3.15 8.21
C THR A 52 19.26 3.41 8.50
N THR A 53 19.58 4.59 9.03
CA THR A 53 20.93 5.06 9.34
C THR A 53 20.94 5.80 10.66
N PHE A 54 22.14 6.00 11.22
CA PHE A 54 22.28 6.80 12.43
C PHE A 54 21.72 8.22 12.21
N PRO A 55 20.78 8.70 13.05
CA PRO A 55 20.15 10.00 12.87
C PRO A 55 21.12 11.11 13.25
N VAL A 56 21.91 11.58 12.29
CA VAL A 56 22.81 12.71 12.48
C VAL A 56 21.99 14.00 12.58
N PRO A 57 22.08 14.76 13.69
CA PRO A 57 21.38 16.03 13.81
C PRO A 57 21.87 17.04 12.76
N ASN A 58 20.95 17.72 12.09
CA ASN A 58 21.28 18.81 11.15
C ASN A 58 21.61 20.11 11.92
N ARG A 59 22.73 20.11 12.64
CA ARG A 59 23.21 21.27 13.41
C ARG A 59 24.74 21.38 13.32
N PRO A 60 25.31 22.60 13.46
CA PRO A 60 26.76 22.77 13.54
C PRO A 60 27.34 22.08 14.78
N ARG A 61 28.63 21.76 14.71
CA ARG A 61 29.37 21.19 15.83
C ARG A 61 29.35 22.15 17.01
N ARG A 62 29.20 21.60 18.21
CA ARG A 62 29.29 22.33 19.48
C ARG A 62 30.46 21.75 20.26
N ALA A 63 31.33 22.62 20.79
CA ALA A 63 32.37 22.20 21.72
C ALA A 63 31.73 21.55 22.96
N VAL A 64 32.25 20.38 23.34
CA VAL A 64 31.84 19.60 24.51
C VAL A 64 33.05 19.48 25.44
N SER A 65 32.80 19.27 26.74
CA SER A 65 33.83 19.09 27.76
C SER A 65 33.37 18.03 28.76
N GLY A 66 34.31 17.34 29.42
CA GLY A 66 34.01 16.43 30.54
C GLY A 66 34.65 15.04 30.48
N TYR A 67 35.36 14.71 29.39
CA TYR A 67 36.07 13.44 29.20
C TYR A 67 37.44 13.67 28.54
N GLU A 68 38.12 14.77 28.91
CA GLU A 68 39.47 15.06 28.41
C GLU A 68 40.48 14.13 29.11
N ASP A 69 41.53 13.73 28.39
CA ASP A 69 42.62 12.93 28.95
C ASP A 69 43.37 13.72 30.06
N PRO A 70 43.88 13.03 31.09
CA PRO A 70 44.61 13.66 32.20
C PRO A 70 45.95 14.28 31.80
#